data_AF-A0A356T2B2-F1
#
_entry.id   AF-A0A356T2B2-F1
#
_cell.length_a   1.000
_cell.length_b   1.000
_cell.length_c   1.000
_cell.angle_alpha   90.00
_cell.angle_beta   90.00
_cell.angle_gamma   90.00
#
_symmetry.space_group_name_H-M   'P 1'
#
loop_
_entity.id
_entity.type
_entity.pdbx_description
1 polymer ?
#
loop_
_entity_poly.entity_id
_entity_poly.type
_entity_poly.pdbx_seq_one_letter_code
_entity_poly.pdbx_strand_id
1 'polypeptide(L)'
;NGSLSAYTSTNPAVTCVGASNQVIDAAAGSATITWDFGADGVPSSFCEQATVVVFPEDGSPADAGGFFRCDQTFGLANNGPPTATVTSVSDSEIRFDLMDPDSALISVLFEYTIDGGASWFVATPGGGESNPTTISPGAGASWAWDSAADVGVCTAGVLIRVSASDGVPVSGRPTQAVSSPTSIGCP
;
A
#
# COMPACT_ATOMS: atom_id res chain seq x y z
N ASN A 1 11.04 -23.77 -32.79
CA ASN A 1 11.00 -23.47 -31.34
C ASN A 1 10.85 -21.98 -31.18
N GLY A 2 9.88 -21.53 -30.38
CA GLY A 2 9.66 -20.10 -30.15
C GLY A 2 9.86 -19.68 -28.71
N SER A 3 10.56 -18.57 -28.51
CA SER A 3 10.53 -17.80 -27.27
C SER A 3 9.30 -16.90 -27.25
N LEU A 4 8.83 -16.53 -26.06
CA LEU A 4 7.77 -15.54 -25.89
C LEU A 4 8.14 -14.63 -24.71
N SER A 5 8.60 -13.41 -24.98
CA SER A 5 8.94 -12.45 -23.92
C SER A 5 7.77 -11.51 -23.63
N ALA A 6 7.39 -11.39 -22.36
CA ALA A 6 6.35 -10.48 -21.87
C ALA A 6 6.96 -9.17 -21.33
N TYR A 7 6.43 -8.02 -21.78
CA TYR A 7 6.80 -6.68 -21.31
C TYR A 7 5.56 -5.89 -20.93
N THR A 8 5.65 -5.06 -19.90
CA THR A 8 4.65 -4.06 -19.51
C THR A 8 5.14 -2.62 -19.69
N SER A 9 4.22 -1.69 -19.97
CA SER A 9 4.45 -0.24 -20.02
C SER A 9 3.13 0.50 -19.83
N THR A 10 3.08 1.55 -19.00
CA THR A 10 2.81 2.96 -19.40
C THR A 10 2.52 3.93 -18.22
N ASN A 11 3.33 5.00 -18.07
CA ASN A 11 3.03 6.43 -17.72
C ASN A 11 4.39 7.18 -17.53
N PRO A 12 4.62 8.46 -17.92
CA PRO A 12 5.96 9.09 -17.86
C PRO A 12 6.52 9.35 -16.45
N ALA A 13 5.77 9.05 -15.40
CA ALA A 13 6.19 9.25 -14.00
C ALA A 13 6.58 7.95 -13.27
N VAL A 14 6.17 6.77 -13.75
CA VAL A 14 6.47 5.48 -13.11
C VAL A 14 6.68 4.41 -14.18
N THR A 15 7.92 3.96 -14.36
CA THR A 15 8.28 2.85 -15.25
C THR A 15 8.05 1.51 -14.55
N CYS A 16 6.86 0.94 -14.71
CA CYS A 16 6.59 -0.46 -14.41
C CYS A 16 7.05 -1.34 -15.59
N VAL A 17 8.32 -1.77 -15.60
CA VAL A 17 8.86 -2.65 -16.66
C VAL A 17 9.35 -3.94 -16.02
N GLY A 18 8.73 -5.06 -16.37
CA GLY A 18 9.24 -6.39 -16.08
C GLY A 18 9.55 -7.16 -17.37
N ALA A 19 10.44 -8.15 -17.27
CA ALA A 19 10.82 -9.00 -18.40
C ALA A 19 10.81 -10.47 -17.99
N SER A 20 9.96 -11.26 -18.63
CA SER A 20 9.95 -12.72 -18.46
C SER A 20 10.82 -13.40 -19.50
N ASN A 21 11.61 -14.40 -19.09
CA ASN A 21 12.45 -15.23 -19.98
C ASN A 21 11.80 -16.60 -20.29
N GLN A 22 10.49 -16.71 -20.13
CA GLN A 22 9.74 -17.94 -20.41
C GLN A 22 9.79 -18.27 -21.91
N VAL A 23 10.39 -19.40 -22.26
CA VAL A 23 10.39 -19.96 -23.62
C VAL A 23 9.32 -21.04 -23.67
N ILE A 24 8.30 -20.87 -24.52
CA ILE A 24 7.28 -21.90 -24.73
C ILE A 24 7.50 -22.57 -26.08
N ASP A 25 7.91 -23.82 -26.04
CA ASP A 25 7.99 -24.67 -27.22
C ASP A 25 6.60 -25.27 -27.53
N ALA A 26 5.73 -24.47 -28.16
CA ALA A 26 4.40 -24.92 -28.56
C ALA A 26 4.41 -25.45 -30.01
N ALA A 27 4.05 -26.72 -30.20
CA ALA A 27 3.55 -27.18 -31.49
C ALA A 27 2.23 -26.44 -31.83
N ALA A 28 1.84 -26.41 -33.11
CA ALA A 28 0.65 -25.68 -33.58
C ALA A 28 -0.57 -25.91 -32.66
N GLY A 29 -1.10 -24.83 -32.06
CA GLY A 29 -2.17 -24.89 -31.08
C GLY A 29 -2.19 -23.67 -30.15
N SER A 30 -3.04 -23.72 -29.11
CA SER A 30 -3.09 -22.71 -28.05
C SER A 30 -2.03 -22.98 -26.98
N ALA A 31 -1.30 -21.93 -26.58
CA ALA A 31 -0.38 -21.95 -25.46
C ALA A 31 -0.84 -21.00 -24.35
N THR A 32 -0.52 -21.33 -23.10
CA THR A 32 -0.80 -20.49 -21.93
C THR A 32 0.52 -20.05 -21.30
N ILE A 33 0.66 -18.76 -21.01
CA ILE A 33 1.72 -18.21 -20.16
C ILE A 33 1.13 -17.85 -18.82
N THR A 34 1.85 -18.23 -17.77
CA THR A 34 1.70 -17.63 -16.46
C THR A 34 2.79 -16.59 -16.30
N TRP A 35 2.40 -15.32 -16.23
CA TRP A 35 3.33 -14.23 -15.97
C TRP A 35 3.40 -13.95 -14.46
N ASP A 36 4.61 -13.98 -13.91
CA ASP A 36 4.89 -13.59 -12.52
C ASP A 36 5.53 -12.19 -12.51
N PHE A 37 4.68 -11.17 -12.43
CA PHE A 37 5.10 -9.78 -12.44
C PHE A 37 5.99 -9.41 -11.23
N GLY A 38 5.81 -10.10 -10.10
CA GLY A 38 6.62 -9.88 -8.89
C GLY A 38 8.05 -10.40 -9.07
N ALA A 39 8.20 -11.61 -9.63
CA ALA A 39 9.51 -12.16 -9.95
C ALA A 39 10.21 -11.40 -11.10
N ASP A 40 9.44 -10.84 -12.02
CA ASP A 40 9.95 -10.12 -13.18
C ASP A 40 10.26 -8.64 -12.92
N GLY A 41 10.25 -8.19 -11.65
CA GLY A 41 10.74 -6.88 -11.24
C GLY A 41 9.78 -5.72 -11.52
N VAL A 42 8.49 -5.99 -11.70
CA VAL A 42 7.47 -4.94 -11.70
C VAL A 42 7.40 -4.33 -10.30
N PRO A 43 7.63 -3.01 -10.14
CA PRO A 43 7.55 -2.36 -8.84
C PRO A 43 6.20 -2.60 -8.16
N SER A 44 6.19 -2.52 -6.84
CA SER A 44 4.98 -2.65 -6.03
C SER A 44 4.07 -1.41 -6.05
N SER A 45 4.47 -0.36 -6.77
CA SER A 45 3.56 0.74 -7.08
C SER A 45 2.41 0.30 -7.99
N PHE A 46 1.26 0.94 -7.82
CA PHE A 46 0.09 0.71 -8.67
C PHE A 46 0.41 1.03 -10.14
N CYS A 47 0.34 0.02 -11.00
CA CYS A 47 0.42 0.21 -12.44
C CYS A 47 -1.01 0.23 -12.99
N GLU A 48 -1.52 1.43 -13.27
CA GLU A 48 -2.91 1.66 -13.70
C GLU A 48 -3.21 1.06 -15.08
N GLN A 49 -2.19 0.94 -15.95
CA GLN A 49 -2.32 0.44 -17.31
C GLN A 49 -1.12 -0.44 -17.69
N ALA A 50 -1.22 -1.74 -17.41
CA ALA A 50 -0.29 -2.74 -17.93
C ALA A 50 -0.79 -3.30 -19.27
N THR A 51 0.12 -3.49 -20.21
CA THR A 51 -0.10 -4.22 -21.48
C THR A 51 0.84 -5.40 -21.54
N VAL A 52 0.46 -6.52 -22.16
CA VAL A 52 1.39 -7.63 -22.43
C VAL A 52 1.81 -7.60 -23.90
N VAL A 53 3.11 -7.61 -24.16
CA VAL A 53 3.69 -7.82 -25.50
C VAL A 53 4.23 -9.24 -25.60
N VAL A 54 4.15 -9.85 -26.76
CA VAL A 54 4.54 -11.22 -27.05
C VAL A 54 5.37 -11.22 -28.33
N PHE A 55 6.57 -11.78 -28.29
CA PHE A 55 7.45 -11.90 -29.46
C PHE A 55 7.49 -13.35 -29.91
N PRO A 56 6.75 -13.76 -30.95
CA PRO A 56 6.96 -15.07 -31.55
C PRO A 56 8.29 -15.08 -32.32
N GLU A 57 9.13 -16.07 -32.06
CA GLU A 57 10.25 -16.44 -32.92
C GLU A 57 10.10 -17.90 -33.34
N ASP A 58 10.56 -18.28 -34.53
CA ASP A 58 10.63 -19.71 -34.91
C ASP A 58 12.08 -20.22 -35.08
N GLY A 59 13.05 -19.37 -34.74
CA GLY A 59 14.48 -19.59 -34.96
C GLY A 59 14.98 -19.03 -36.31
N SER A 60 14.10 -18.47 -37.15
CA SER A 60 14.46 -17.77 -38.37
C SER A 60 14.92 -16.33 -38.09
N PRO A 61 16.02 -15.85 -38.71
CA PRO A 61 16.45 -14.46 -38.60
C PRO A 61 15.46 -13.46 -39.25
N ALA A 62 14.43 -13.94 -39.97
CA ALA A 62 13.38 -13.09 -40.54
C ALA A 62 12.31 -12.66 -39.52
N ASP A 63 12.24 -13.31 -38.35
CA ASP A 63 11.20 -13.07 -37.34
C ASP A 63 11.56 -11.97 -36.34
N ALA A 64 12.72 -11.33 -36.51
CA ALA A 64 13.31 -10.34 -35.59
C ALA A 64 12.50 -9.03 -35.41
N GLY A 65 11.22 -8.99 -35.78
CA GLY A 65 10.33 -7.85 -35.60
C GLY A 65 8.84 -8.19 -35.44
N GLY A 66 8.47 -9.48 -35.40
CA GLY A 66 7.09 -9.88 -35.12
C GLY A 66 6.77 -9.66 -33.65
N PHE A 67 5.72 -8.89 -33.34
CA PHE A 67 5.18 -8.81 -32.00
C PHE A 67 3.66 -8.81 -32.02
N PHE A 68 3.07 -9.48 -31.04
CA PHE A 68 1.67 -9.34 -30.68
C PHE A 68 1.60 -8.48 -29.43
N ARG A 69 0.89 -7.35 -29.50
CA ARG A 69 0.56 -6.54 -28.32
C ARG A 69 -0.89 -6.80 -27.98
N CYS A 70 -1.16 -7.22 -26.74
CA CYS A 70 -2.52 -7.21 -26.22
C CYS A 70 -3.00 -5.75 -26.16
N ASP A 71 -4.13 -5.45 -26.82
CA ASP A 71 -4.72 -4.11 -26.89
C ASP A 71 -5.52 -3.75 -25.62
N GLN A 72 -5.79 -4.74 -24.79
CA GLN A 72 -6.40 -4.56 -23.48
C GLN A 72 -5.34 -4.12 -22.47
N THR A 73 -5.61 -3.02 -21.79
CA THR A 73 -4.90 -2.66 -20.57
C THR A 73 -5.58 -3.29 -19.36
N PHE A 74 -4.80 -3.63 -18.35
CA PHE A 74 -5.31 -4.07 -17.05
C PHE A 74 -4.51 -3.42 -15.93
N GLY A 75 -5.15 -3.19 -14.78
CA GLY A 75 -4.47 -2.68 -13.59
C GLY A 75 -3.71 -3.79 -12.87
N LEU A 76 -2.47 -3.51 -12.47
CA LEU A 76 -1.72 -4.35 -11.53
C LEU A 76 -1.84 -3.73 -10.14
N ALA A 77 -2.62 -4.39 -9.28
CA ALA A 77 -2.72 -4.04 -7.86
C ALA A 77 -1.59 -4.74 -7.08
N ASN A 78 -0.35 -4.27 -7.25
CA ASN A 78 0.82 -4.78 -6.52
C ASN A 78 1.13 -3.98 -5.25
N ASN A 79 0.16 -3.20 -4.77
CA ASN A 79 0.33 -2.32 -3.62
C ASN A 79 0.35 -3.12 -2.32
N GLY A 80 1.46 -3.05 -1.60
CA GLY A 80 1.54 -3.47 -0.21
C GLY A 80 0.98 -2.34 0.67
N PRO A 81 -0.25 -2.44 1.20
CA PRO A 81 -0.80 -1.35 1.98
C PRO A 81 0.08 -1.07 3.21
N PRO A 82 0.20 0.20 3.64
CA PRO A 82 0.93 0.52 4.83
C PRO A 82 0.30 -0.19 6.02
N THR A 83 1.06 -0.43 7.07
CA THR A 83 0.60 -0.94 8.36
C THR A 83 1.00 0.04 9.44
N ALA A 84 0.14 0.18 10.45
CA ALA A 84 0.41 0.96 11.65
C ALA A 84 0.54 0.05 12.86
N THR A 85 1.23 0.52 13.90
CA THR A 85 1.19 -0.07 15.25
C THR A 85 1.19 1.08 16.25
N VAL A 86 0.27 1.05 17.23
CA VAL A 86 0.28 2.02 18.33
C VAL A 86 1.21 1.50 19.42
N THR A 87 2.27 2.25 19.74
CA THR A 87 3.31 1.82 20.68
C THR A 87 3.10 2.38 22.08
N SER A 88 2.56 3.60 22.20
CA SER A 88 2.16 4.17 23.49
C SER A 88 1.09 5.25 23.33
N VAL A 89 0.24 5.40 24.35
CA VAL A 89 -0.75 6.49 24.42
C VAL A 89 -0.62 7.17 25.79
N SER A 90 -0.55 8.49 25.81
CA SER A 90 -0.58 9.34 27.00
C SER A 90 -1.59 10.49 26.84
N ASP A 91 -1.75 11.31 27.88
CA ASP A 91 -2.67 12.45 27.88
C ASP A 91 -2.36 13.52 26.82
N SER A 92 -1.16 13.55 26.26
CA SER A 92 -0.76 14.58 25.30
C SER A 92 -0.13 14.05 24.02
N GLU A 93 0.04 12.73 23.89
CA GLU A 93 0.84 12.16 22.82
C GLU A 93 0.42 10.72 22.48
N ILE A 94 0.37 10.45 21.19
CA ILE A 94 0.23 9.11 20.63
C ILE A 94 1.52 8.77 19.90
N ARG A 95 2.17 7.66 20.30
CA ARG A 95 3.34 7.11 19.59
C ARG A 95 2.93 5.92 18.75
N PHE A 96 3.50 5.83 17.55
CA PHE A 96 3.17 4.80 16.59
C PHE A 96 4.33 4.51 15.63
N ASP A 97 4.30 3.32 15.08
CA ASP A 97 5.21 2.88 14.01
C ASP A 97 4.41 2.73 12.72
N LEU A 98 5.04 3.06 11.60
CA LEU A 98 4.50 2.90 10.27
C LEU A 98 5.43 2.03 9.43
N MET A 99 4.87 1.05 8.73
CA MET A 99 5.61 0.20 7.81
C MET A 99 4.90 0.16 6.47
N ASP A 100 5.61 0.37 5.39
CA ASP A 100 5.07 0.33 4.03
C ASP A 100 6.07 -0.42 3.15
N PRO A 101 5.67 -1.57 2.57
CA PRO A 101 6.51 -2.35 1.67
C PRO A 101 7.02 -1.56 0.45
N ASP A 102 6.28 -0.53 0.05
CA ASP A 102 6.50 0.22 -1.19
C ASP A 102 7.24 1.54 -0.92
N SER A 103 7.53 1.81 0.36
CA SER A 103 8.16 3.04 0.85
C SER A 103 7.42 4.31 0.44
N ALA A 104 6.10 4.22 0.25
CA ALA A 104 5.25 5.36 -0.09
C ALA A 104 5.08 6.31 1.12
N LEU A 105 4.74 7.57 0.84
CA LEU A 105 4.38 8.52 1.89
C LEU A 105 3.00 8.17 2.46
N ILE A 106 2.89 8.20 3.78
CA ILE A 106 1.68 7.76 4.49
C ILE A 106 0.95 8.98 5.09
N SER A 107 -0.36 8.98 4.90
CA SER A 107 -1.32 9.78 5.64
C SER A 107 -1.93 8.98 6.79
N VAL A 108 -2.13 9.64 7.94
CA VAL A 108 -2.62 8.99 9.15
C VAL A 108 -3.84 9.71 9.71
N LEU A 109 -4.86 8.94 10.07
CA LEU A 109 -6.02 9.39 10.83
C LEU A 109 -6.00 8.77 12.23
N PHE A 110 -6.07 9.61 13.25
CA PHE A 110 -6.22 9.22 14.64
C PHE A 110 -7.67 9.32 15.06
N GLU A 111 -8.18 8.26 15.67
CA GLU A 111 -9.51 8.20 16.26
C GLU A 111 -9.42 7.65 17.68
N TYR A 112 -10.36 8.00 18.54
CA TYR A 112 -10.46 7.50 19.89
C TYR A 112 -11.86 6.95 20.18
N THR A 113 -11.93 6.13 21.23
CA THR A 113 -13.19 5.59 21.76
C THR A 113 -13.12 5.54 23.28
N ILE A 114 -14.26 5.80 23.90
CA ILE A 114 -14.50 5.64 25.34
C ILE A 114 -15.52 4.53 25.65
N ASP A 115 -16.08 3.88 24.63
CA ASP A 115 -17.15 2.87 24.74
C ASP A 115 -16.70 1.46 24.33
N GLY A 116 -15.40 1.17 24.43
CA GLY A 116 -14.83 -0.12 24.05
C GLY A 116 -14.80 -0.39 22.53
N GLY A 117 -14.99 0.65 21.72
CA GLY A 117 -14.87 0.59 20.26
C GLY A 117 -16.19 0.42 19.52
N ALA A 118 -17.32 0.62 20.21
CA ALA A 118 -18.63 0.66 19.58
C ALA A 118 -18.78 1.94 18.73
N SER A 119 -18.20 3.05 19.16
CA SER A 119 -18.17 4.33 18.44
C SER A 119 -16.77 4.91 18.42
N TRP A 120 -16.38 5.50 17.28
CA TRP A 120 -15.06 6.11 17.10
C TRP A 120 -15.22 7.57 16.71
N PHE A 121 -14.43 8.43 17.36
CA PHE A 121 -14.42 9.87 17.16
C PHE A 121 -13.05 10.29 16.67
N VAL A 122 -12.97 11.26 15.75
CA VAL A 122 -11.68 11.80 15.29
C VAL A 122 -10.99 12.50 16.45
N ALA A 123 -9.73 12.16 16.69
CA ALA A 123 -8.93 12.77 17.74
C ALA A 123 -8.54 14.21 17.36
N THR A 124 -8.58 15.11 18.33
CA THR A 124 -8.22 16.52 18.17
C THR A 124 -6.70 16.68 18.24
N PRO A 125 -6.05 17.31 17.24
CA PRO A 125 -4.61 17.60 17.30
C PRO A 125 -4.26 18.49 18.50
N GLY A 126 -3.25 18.07 19.26
CA GLY A 126 -2.66 18.86 20.34
C GLY A 126 -1.64 19.88 19.82
N GLY A 127 -1.32 20.89 20.63
CA GLY A 127 -0.18 21.78 20.37
C GLY A 127 -0.29 22.67 19.10
N GLY A 128 -1.47 22.75 18.47
CA GLY A 128 -1.66 23.44 17.20
C GLY A 128 -1.22 22.64 15.98
N GLU A 129 -1.01 21.33 16.13
CA GLU A 129 -0.70 20.42 15.02
C GLU A 129 -1.92 20.19 14.11
N SER A 130 -1.70 19.43 13.04
CA SER A 130 -2.75 18.91 12.17
C SER A 130 -2.54 17.42 11.95
N ASN A 131 -3.52 16.72 11.39
CA ASN A 131 -3.32 15.32 11.04
C ASN A 131 -2.20 15.19 10.00
N PRO A 132 -1.22 14.31 10.22
CA PRO A 132 -0.07 14.22 9.35
C PRO A 132 -0.43 13.47 8.06
N THR A 133 -0.07 14.07 6.92
CA THR A 133 -0.44 13.56 5.59
C THR A 133 0.75 13.09 4.74
N THR A 134 1.98 13.24 5.23
CA THR A 134 3.22 12.96 4.49
C THR A 134 4.31 12.39 5.40
N ILE A 135 4.02 11.32 6.13
CA ILE A 135 5.00 10.64 6.99
C ILE A 135 5.73 9.57 6.16
N SER A 136 7.07 9.58 6.21
CA SER A 136 7.87 8.45 5.69
C SER A 136 7.71 7.23 6.62
N PRO A 137 7.60 6.01 6.08
CA PRO A 137 7.58 4.80 6.90
C PRO A 137 8.79 4.72 7.83
N GLY A 138 8.58 4.23 9.05
CA GLY A 138 9.59 4.16 10.09
C GLY A 138 8.99 3.97 11.48
N ALA A 139 9.86 3.72 12.45
CA ALA A 139 9.50 3.54 13.85
C ALA A 139 9.64 4.85 14.65
N GLY A 140 8.86 4.97 15.71
CA GLY A 140 8.99 6.04 16.71
C GLY A 140 8.39 7.37 16.30
N ALA A 141 7.42 7.39 15.37
CA ALA A 141 6.66 8.59 15.08
C ALA A 141 5.78 8.95 16.30
N SER A 142 5.56 10.25 16.50
CA SER A 142 4.62 10.74 17.50
C SER A 142 3.74 11.85 16.93
N TRP A 143 2.57 11.98 17.54
CA TRP A 143 1.58 12.98 17.20
C TRP A 143 0.99 13.56 18.49
N ALA A 144 0.93 14.88 18.58
CA ALA A 144 0.37 15.54 19.75
C ALA A 144 -1.15 15.38 19.77
N TRP A 145 -1.71 15.00 20.91
CA TRP A 145 -3.14 14.77 21.09
C TRP A 145 -3.72 15.72 22.15
N ASP A 146 -4.84 16.39 21.84
CA ASP A 146 -5.61 17.15 22.83
C ASP A 146 -6.65 16.25 23.51
N SER A 147 -6.17 15.36 24.37
CA SER A 147 -7.05 14.42 25.09
C SER A 147 -7.99 15.13 26.08
N ALA A 148 -7.61 16.32 26.56
CA ALA A 148 -8.44 17.11 27.45
C ALA A 148 -9.69 17.63 26.74
N ALA A 149 -9.57 18.04 25.47
CA ALA A 149 -10.72 18.39 24.65
C ALA A 149 -11.60 17.17 24.30
N ASP A 150 -10.97 16.01 24.05
CA ASP A 150 -11.65 14.82 23.53
C ASP A 150 -12.31 13.93 24.61
N VAL A 151 -11.64 13.76 25.75
CA VAL A 151 -12.04 12.86 26.84
C VAL A 151 -12.52 13.64 28.07
N GLY A 152 -11.88 14.77 28.38
CA GLY A 152 -12.32 15.76 29.38
C GLY A 152 -12.21 15.37 30.86
N VAL A 153 -12.37 14.09 31.21
CA VAL A 153 -12.31 13.59 32.60
C VAL A 153 -11.52 12.28 32.67
N CYS A 154 -11.00 11.96 33.87
CA CYS A 154 -10.33 10.68 34.12
C CYS A 154 -11.19 9.50 33.64
N THR A 155 -10.74 8.85 32.57
CA THR A 155 -11.46 7.77 31.90
C THR A 155 -10.50 6.61 31.68
N ALA A 156 -10.85 5.45 32.24
CA ALA A 156 -10.12 4.21 32.01
C ALA A 156 -10.64 3.49 30.78
N GLY A 157 -9.75 2.74 30.10
CA GLY A 157 -10.14 1.89 28.98
C GLY A 157 -10.33 2.64 27.66
N VAL A 158 -9.78 3.85 27.54
CA VAL A 158 -9.72 4.59 26.28
C VAL A 158 -8.87 3.80 25.29
N LEU A 159 -9.33 3.68 24.05
CA LEU A 159 -8.56 3.08 22.96
C LEU A 159 -8.33 4.13 21.88
N ILE A 160 -7.16 4.05 21.25
CA ILE A 160 -6.81 4.82 20.07
C ILE A 160 -6.78 3.89 18.87
N ARG A 161 -7.34 4.35 17.75
CA ARG A 161 -7.22 3.72 16.44
C ARG A 161 -6.42 4.62 15.53
N VAL A 162 -5.43 4.03 14.87
CA VAL A 162 -4.59 4.67 13.87
C VAL A 162 -4.88 4.02 12.53
N SER A 163 -5.41 4.81 11.59
CA SER A 163 -5.64 4.38 10.21
C SER A 163 -4.56 4.95 9.30
N ALA A 164 -3.79 4.09 8.63
CA ALA A 164 -2.71 4.49 7.72
C ALA A 164 -3.11 4.29 6.25
N SER A 165 -2.79 5.26 5.39
CA SER A 165 -3.06 5.19 3.94
C SER A 165 -1.94 5.85 3.13
N ASP A 166 -1.49 5.15 2.10
CA ASP A 166 -0.54 5.58 1.06
C ASP A 166 -1.21 6.26 -0.14
N GLY A 167 -2.53 6.46 -0.08
CA GLY A 167 -3.33 7.02 -1.18
C GLY A 167 -3.60 6.05 -2.33
N VAL A 168 -3.10 4.82 -2.28
CA VAL A 168 -3.35 3.79 -3.29
C VAL A 168 -4.52 2.92 -2.84
N PRO A 169 -5.63 2.87 -3.60
CA PRO A 169 -6.76 2.03 -3.23
C PRO A 169 -6.39 0.55 -3.36
N VAL A 170 -6.19 -0.14 -2.24
CA VAL A 170 -6.32 -1.60 -2.20
C VAL A 170 -7.80 -1.97 -2.06
N SER A 171 -8.19 -3.16 -2.50
CA SER A 171 -9.50 -3.76 -2.18
C SER A 171 -9.59 -4.02 -0.67
N GLY A 172 -9.75 -2.97 0.13
CA GLY A 172 -9.70 -3.02 1.59
C GLY A 172 -9.51 -1.63 2.19
N ARG A 173 -10.08 -1.39 3.37
CA ARG A 173 -9.88 -0.15 4.15
C ARG A 173 -8.38 0.09 4.41
N PRO A 174 -7.98 1.34 4.71
CA PRO A 174 -6.68 1.60 5.34
C PRO A 174 -6.45 0.63 6.49
N THR A 175 -5.22 0.19 6.68
CA THR A 175 -4.92 -0.69 7.82
C THR A 175 -5.17 0.07 9.11
N GLN A 176 -5.75 -0.63 10.07
CA GLN A 176 -6.14 -0.05 11.35
C GLN A 176 -5.36 -0.75 12.45
N ALA A 177 -4.62 0.04 13.23
CA ALA A 177 -4.03 -0.41 14.49
C ALA A 177 -4.88 0.12 15.64
N VAL A 178 -5.16 -0.72 16.64
CA VAL A 178 -5.83 -0.30 17.86
C VAL A 178 -4.87 -0.48 19.03
N SER A 179 -4.78 0.53 19.91
CA SER A 179 -3.93 0.49 21.09
C SER A 179 -4.43 -0.53 22.13
N SER A 180 -3.58 -0.82 23.10
CA SER A 180 -4.08 -1.37 24.38
C SER A 180 -4.98 -0.34 25.09
N PRO A 181 -5.92 -0.77 25.95
CA PRO A 181 -6.70 0.14 26.77
C PRO A 181 -5.79 0.96 27.69
N THR A 182 -6.01 2.27 27.73
CA THR A 182 -5.23 3.21 28.54
C THR A 182 -6.16 4.09 29.40
N SER A 183 -5.64 4.58 30.52
CA SER A 183 -6.31 5.59 31.33
C SER A 183 -5.86 6.98 30.91
N ILE A 184 -6.80 7.87 30.62
CA ILE A 184 -6.57 9.24 30.17
C ILE A 184 -7.14 10.24 31.17
N GLY A 185 -6.39 11.30 31.47
CA GLY A 185 -6.79 12.35 32.41
C GLY A 185 -6.84 11.88 33.87
N CYS A 186 -6.15 10.78 34.19
CA CYS A 186 -6.10 10.20 35.52
C CYS A 186 -4.74 10.52 36.20
N PRO A 187 -4.73 10.94 37.48
CA PRO A 187 -3.52 11.32 38.21
C PRO A 187 -2.60 10.13 38.58
#